data_AF-A0A2T4VCR7-F1
#
_entry.id   AF-A0A2T4VCR7-F1
#
_cell.length_a   1.000
_cell.length_b   1.000
_cell.length_c   1.000
_cell.angle_alpha   90.00
_cell.angle_beta   90.00
_cell.angle_gamma   90.00
#
_symmetry.space_group_name_H-M   'P 1'
#
loop_
_entity.id
_entity.type
_entity.pdbx_description
1 polymer ?
#
loop_
_entity_poly.entity_id
_entity_poly.type
_entity_poly.pdbx_seq_one_letter_code
_entity_poly.pdbx_strand_id
1 'polypeptide(L)'
;MLRAAVLCCVMGPAAVAYAAPCADGTTDQTFAGGMVGCAGTATWDNRASLCGAGYHPASANEWRSLFGGIAPAHNYWTNDDLRYSGAGSASCSAEYTAGYSCGANQPMRVCTTSGNDAEGNHCNWVNCGIGATTPNAYFGGCAGNTTAGTLCVPNGCADGSAEQAFNRGMVGCAGHVTWDNRATLCAPGYRLASADEWVNLHGAAAPSHNYWTNDDLKYNGSSLACTADLSGYSCGTNQPMRVCTSGGTDAEGNACNWANCGYGYTTPNHYFGGCVGNTTAGALCVPIEGCADGSVEQVLNNSTVGCAGSVAWVDRDSLCAPGWVAAGSEDWTGAYGSTTPSHNYWTNEDLKYNGSGSSSCYVSSTVGSQCFAGQPMRVCTPAGTDLEGNACNWTHCGLNAATPDQYFGGCNLNTTAGTLCLRPPP
;
A
#
# COMPACT_ATOMS: atom_id res chain seq x y z
N MET A 1 59.75 7.07 17.23
CA MET A 1 58.36 6.76 17.64
C MET A 1 57.43 7.29 16.56
N LEU A 2 57.13 6.51 15.52
CA LEU A 2 56.09 6.83 14.53
C LEU A 2 54.85 6.02 14.91
N ARG A 3 53.74 6.69 15.25
CA ARG A 3 52.44 6.05 15.45
C ARG A 3 51.74 5.96 14.09
N ALA A 4 51.50 4.73 13.63
CA ALA A 4 50.65 4.46 12.49
C ALA A 4 49.17 4.65 12.91
N ALA A 5 48.47 5.55 12.23
CA ALA A 5 47.02 5.69 12.35
C ALA A 5 46.35 4.63 11.46
N VAL A 6 45.66 3.68 12.09
CA VAL A 6 44.80 2.71 11.39
C VAL A 6 43.50 3.44 11.06
N LEU A 7 43.31 3.70 9.77
CA LEU A 7 42.06 4.23 9.23
C LEU A 7 41.06 3.07 9.13
N CYS A 8 40.12 3.00 10.07
CA CYS A 8 39.05 2.01 10.07
C CYS A 8 37.94 2.53 9.14
N CYS A 9 37.86 2.04 7.91
CA CYS A 9 36.69 2.28 7.05
C CYS A 9 35.49 1.53 7.64
N VAL A 10 34.52 2.29 8.14
CA VAL A 10 33.19 1.77 8.47
C VAL A 10 32.49 1.49 7.14
N MET A 11 32.39 0.22 6.76
CA MET A 11 31.51 -0.19 5.66
C MET A 11 30.06 -0.04 6.16
N GLY A 12 29.35 0.98 5.69
CA GLY A 12 27.91 1.08 5.88
C GLY A 12 27.20 -0.12 5.21
N PRO A 13 25.98 -0.46 5.64
CA PRO A 13 25.20 -1.52 5.00
C PRO A 13 25.04 -1.19 3.52
N ALA A 14 25.36 -2.15 2.65
CA ALA A 14 25.13 -2.02 1.22
C ALA A 14 23.65 -1.69 1.00
N ALA A 15 23.36 -0.62 0.25
CA ALA A 15 22.01 -0.36 -0.22
C ALA A 15 21.55 -1.59 -1.00
N VAL A 16 20.53 -2.27 -0.50
CA VAL A 16 19.90 -3.39 -1.21
C VAL A 16 19.34 -2.80 -2.50
N ALA A 17 19.93 -3.17 -3.65
CA ALA A 17 19.38 -2.80 -4.94
C ALA A 17 18.03 -3.49 -5.08
N TYR A 18 16.95 -2.74 -4.94
CA TYR A 18 15.60 -3.24 -5.15
C TYR A 18 15.47 -3.79 -6.57
N ALA A 19 14.87 -4.96 -6.72
CA ALA A 19 14.56 -5.51 -8.04
C ALA A 19 13.60 -4.54 -8.76
N ALA A 20 13.91 -4.23 -10.01
CA ALA A 20 13.02 -3.41 -10.83
C ALA A 20 11.67 -4.13 -11.01
N PRO A 21 10.55 -3.40 -11.06
CA PRO A 21 9.23 -4.00 -11.08
C PRO A 21 8.91 -4.67 -12.42
N CYS A 22 9.57 -4.24 -13.49
CA CYS A 22 9.58 -4.92 -14.80
C CYS A 22 10.87 -5.71 -15.00
N ALA A 23 10.76 -6.87 -15.66
CA ALA A 23 11.87 -7.81 -15.84
C ALA A 23 13.03 -7.23 -16.69
N ASP A 24 12.76 -6.21 -17.50
CA ASP A 24 13.74 -5.52 -18.32
C ASP A 24 14.48 -4.37 -17.59
N GLY A 25 14.15 -4.14 -16.32
CA GLY A 25 14.74 -3.07 -15.52
C GLY A 25 14.01 -1.73 -15.60
N THR A 26 12.91 -1.64 -16.35
CA THR A 26 12.18 -0.39 -16.58
C THR A 26 10.92 -0.28 -15.72
N THR A 27 10.22 0.85 -15.87
CA THR A 27 8.88 1.07 -15.32
C THR A 27 8.17 1.99 -16.31
N ASP A 28 7.32 1.42 -17.16
CA ASP A 28 6.70 2.19 -18.26
C ASP A 28 5.51 3.01 -17.78
N GLN A 29 4.73 2.47 -16.84
CA GLN A 29 3.62 3.17 -16.20
C GLN A 29 3.50 2.74 -14.74
N THR A 30 3.21 3.68 -13.85
CA THR A 30 2.94 3.40 -12.43
C THR A 30 1.49 3.72 -12.11
N PHE A 31 0.89 2.89 -11.26
CA PHE A 31 -0.46 3.01 -10.73
C PHE A 31 -0.41 2.99 -9.20
N ALA A 32 -1.58 3.01 -8.56
CA ALA A 32 -1.67 2.93 -7.11
C ALA A 32 -1.15 1.59 -6.56
N GLY A 33 -0.83 1.58 -5.25
CA GLY A 33 -0.41 0.37 -4.54
C GLY A 33 0.88 -0.27 -5.06
N GLY A 34 1.71 0.49 -5.78
CA GLY A 34 2.95 -0.01 -6.38
C GLY A 34 2.74 -0.90 -7.62
N MET A 35 1.51 -1.01 -8.12
CA MET A 35 1.23 -1.67 -9.39
C MET A 35 1.90 -0.89 -10.53
N VAL A 36 2.60 -1.60 -11.41
CA VAL A 36 3.22 -1.02 -12.60
C VAL A 36 2.68 -1.69 -13.86
N GLY A 37 2.60 -0.94 -14.94
CA GLY A 37 2.47 -1.49 -16.28
C GLY A 37 3.86 -1.76 -16.84
N CYS A 38 4.16 -3.02 -17.11
CA CYS A 38 5.36 -3.44 -17.81
C CYS A 38 5.00 -3.67 -19.28
N ALA A 39 5.46 -2.77 -20.14
CA ALA A 39 5.23 -2.84 -21.56
C ALA A 39 5.93 -4.07 -22.17
N GLY A 40 5.39 -4.56 -23.28
CA GLY A 40 5.97 -5.70 -23.99
C GLY A 40 4.99 -6.42 -24.89
N THR A 41 5.45 -7.54 -25.45
CA THR A 41 4.69 -8.39 -26.36
C THR A 41 4.69 -9.84 -25.85
N ALA A 42 4.25 -10.06 -24.61
CA ALA A 42 4.16 -11.40 -24.03
C ALA A 42 2.83 -12.06 -24.40
N THR A 43 2.83 -13.37 -24.62
CA THR A 43 1.59 -14.15 -24.71
C THR A 43 0.93 -14.25 -23.35
N TRP A 44 -0.38 -14.55 -23.31
CA TRP A 44 -1.10 -14.78 -22.05
C TRP A 44 -0.35 -15.73 -21.12
N ASP A 45 0.04 -16.91 -21.62
CA ASP A 45 0.73 -17.94 -20.82
C ASP A 45 2.10 -17.48 -20.31
N ASN A 46 2.75 -16.54 -21.01
CA ASN A 46 4.07 -16.01 -20.65
C ASN A 46 4.01 -14.63 -19.99
N ARG A 47 2.83 -14.10 -19.65
CA ARG A 47 2.66 -12.75 -19.09
C ARG A 47 3.56 -12.48 -17.88
N ALA A 48 3.72 -13.48 -17.01
CA ALA A 48 4.57 -13.39 -15.82
C ALA A 48 6.05 -13.10 -16.14
N SER A 49 6.52 -13.39 -17.36
CA SER A 49 7.90 -13.10 -17.78
C SER A 49 8.21 -11.60 -17.88
N LEU A 50 7.20 -10.72 -17.93
CA LEU A 50 7.40 -9.27 -17.94
C LEU A 50 7.50 -8.68 -16.53
N CYS A 51 7.06 -9.40 -15.49
CA CYS A 51 7.19 -8.96 -14.12
C CYS A 51 8.59 -9.24 -13.58
N GLY A 52 9.18 -8.25 -12.93
CA GLY A 52 10.46 -8.39 -12.26
C GLY A 52 10.38 -9.33 -11.06
N ALA A 53 11.54 -9.74 -10.55
CA ALA A 53 11.61 -10.53 -9.33
C ALA A 53 10.93 -9.77 -8.18
N GLY A 54 10.05 -10.45 -7.45
CA GLY A 54 9.24 -9.83 -6.41
C GLY A 54 7.97 -9.14 -6.88
N TYR A 55 7.56 -9.39 -8.13
CA TYR A 55 6.28 -8.96 -8.66
C TYR A 55 5.52 -10.16 -9.25
N HIS A 56 4.21 -10.05 -9.33
CA HIS A 56 3.36 -11.01 -10.04
C HIS A 56 2.39 -10.30 -10.98
N PRO A 57 1.87 -10.99 -12.02
CA PRO A 57 0.80 -10.44 -12.85
C PRO A 57 -0.41 -10.09 -11.99
N ALA A 58 -0.86 -8.84 -12.04
CA ALA A 58 -2.01 -8.35 -11.31
C ALA A 58 -3.30 -9.02 -11.79
N SER A 59 -4.14 -9.45 -10.86
CA SER A 59 -5.52 -9.81 -11.15
C SER A 59 -6.35 -8.61 -11.63
N ALA A 60 -7.47 -8.88 -12.26
CA ALA A 60 -8.47 -7.92 -12.67
C ALA A 60 -9.09 -7.20 -11.47
N ASN A 61 -9.16 -7.86 -10.31
CA ASN A 61 -9.61 -7.24 -9.08
C ASN A 61 -8.58 -6.27 -8.50
N GLU A 62 -7.29 -6.63 -8.56
CA GLU A 62 -6.19 -5.71 -8.20
C GLU A 62 -6.17 -4.52 -9.13
N TRP A 63 -6.26 -4.72 -10.45
CA TRP A 63 -6.40 -3.63 -11.41
C TRP A 63 -7.55 -2.70 -11.03
N ARG A 64 -8.75 -3.23 -10.82
CA ARG A 64 -9.93 -2.44 -10.44
C ARG A 64 -9.71 -1.62 -9.17
N SER A 65 -8.94 -2.13 -8.22
CA SER A 65 -8.69 -1.48 -6.94
C SER A 65 -7.54 -0.47 -7.02
N LEU A 66 -6.61 -0.65 -7.94
CA LEU A 66 -5.33 0.08 -7.97
C LEU A 66 -5.15 1.00 -9.19
N PHE A 67 -6.01 0.95 -10.21
CA PHE A 67 -5.82 1.78 -11.40
C PHE A 67 -6.14 3.27 -11.17
N GLY A 68 -6.90 3.61 -10.13
CA GLY A 68 -7.18 5.00 -9.74
C GLY A 68 -7.82 5.87 -10.83
N GLY A 69 -8.50 5.27 -11.82
CA GLY A 69 -9.03 6.01 -12.97
C GLY A 69 -7.99 6.44 -14.01
N ILE A 70 -6.72 6.12 -13.81
CA ILE A 70 -5.64 6.42 -14.75
C ILE A 70 -5.80 5.51 -15.97
N ALA A 71 -5.88 6.13 -17.15
CA ALA A 71 -5.95 5.39 -18.41
C ALA A 71 -4.63 4.65 -18.66
N PRO A 72 -4.67 3.37 -19.07
CA PRO A 72 -3.47 2.61 -19.38
C PRO A 72 -2.80 3.16 -20.66
N ALA A 73 -1.48 3.33 -20.61
CA ALA A 73 -0.64 3.81 -21.71
C ALA A 73 -0.30 2.69 -22.72
N HIS A 74 -0.29 1.44 -22.25
CA HIS A 74 -0.10 0.24 -23.06
C HIS A 74 -1.25 -0.74 -22.82
N ASN A 75 -1.36 -1.79 -23.64
CA ASN A 75 -2.28 -2.88 -23.36
C ASN A 75 -1.59 -3.87 -22.42
N TYR A 76 -2.30 -4.33 -21.39
CA TYR A 76 -1.71 -5.20 -20.39
C TYR A 76 -2.59 -6.41 -20.09
N TRP A 77 -1.95 -7.57 -19.98
CA TRP A 77 -2.55 -8.72 -19.34
C TRP A 77 -2.79 -8.46 -17.84
N THR A 78 -3.98 -8.85 -17.38
CA THR A 78 -4.24 -9.19 -15.98
C THR A 78 -3.95 -10.67 -15.74
N ASN A 79 -4.25 -11.23 -14.58
CA ASN A 79 -3.98 -12.65 -14.28
C ASN A 79 -5.20 -13.58 -14.45
N ASP A 80 -6.37 -13.01 -14.72
CA ASP A 80 -7.65 -13.72 -14.85
C ASP A 80 -8.02 -14.06 -16.30
N ASP A 81 -8.54 -15.27 -16.52
CA ASP A 81 -9.12 -15.69 -17.81
C ASP A 81 -10.51 -15.04 -18.03
N LEU A 82 -10.50 -13.73 -18.26
CA LEU A 82 -11.71 -12.92 -18.38
C LEU A 82 -12.45 -13.18 -19.69
N ARG A 83 -13.77 -13.29 -19.57
CA ARG A 83 -14.74 -13.39 -20.66
C ARG A 83 -15.35 -12.03 -20.96
N TYR A 84 -16.01 -11.90 -22.10
CA TYR A 84 -16.73 -10.69 -22.48
C TYR A 84 -18.25 -10.85 -22.43
N SER A 85 -18.92 -9.75 -22.14
CA SER A 85 -20.35 -9.56 -22.34
C SER A 85 -20.59 -8.21 -23.02
N GLY A 86 -21.76 -8.03 -23.64
CA GLY A 86 -22.15 -6.81 -24.35
C GLY A 86 -21.97 -6.86 -25.87
N ALA A 87 -22.05 -5.70 -26.50
CA ALA A 87 -22.20 -5.59 -27.96
C ALA A 87 -20.99 -4.93 -28.67
N GLY A 88 -20.06 -4.34 -27.93
CA GLY A 88 -18.91 -3.62 -28.50
C GLY A 88 -18.26 -2.66 -27.51
N SER A 89 -17.22 -1.96 -27.95
CA SER A 89 -16.51 -0.95 -27.15
C SER A 89 -17.45 0.02 -26.43
N ALA A 90 -17.13 0.36 -25.19
CA ALA A 90 -17.95 1.20 -24.29
C ALA A 90 -19.38 0.67 -23.99
N SER A 91 -19.76 -0.48 -24.53
CA SER A 91 -21.04 -1.17 -24.29
C SER A 91 -20.78 -2.64 -24.00
N CYS A 92 -19.74 -2.89 -23.21
CA CYS A 92 -19.18 -4.20 -22.90
C CYS A 92 -18.70 -4.26 -21.45
N SER A 93 -18.62 -5.48 -20.92
CA SER A 93 -18.03 -5.77 -19.62
C SER A 93 -17.11 -6.98 -19.70
N ALA A 94 -16.02 -6.96 -18.93
CA ALA A 94 -15.24 -8.14 -18.62
C ALA A 94 -15.89 -8.91 -17.46
N GLU A 95 -15.91 -10.23 -17.58
CA GLU A 95 -16.62 -11.14 -16.67
C GLU A 95 -15.69 -12.28 -16.23
N TYR A 96 -15.71 -12.64 -14.95
CA TYR A 96 -14.89 -13.75 -14.43
C TYR A 96 -15.39 -15.13 -14.87
N THR A 97 -16.70 -15.28 -15.03
CA THR A 97 -17.33 -16.59 -15.28
C THR A 97 -18.46 -16.52 -16.30
N ALA A 98 -19.29 -15.47 -16.24
CA ALA A 98 -20.36 -15.24 -17.20
C ALA A 98 -19.81 -14.78 -18.57
N GLY A 99 -20.64 -14.82 -19.61
CA GLY A 99 -20.29 -14.31 -20.94
C GLY A 99 -19.56 -15.30 -21.85
N TYR A 100 -18.93 -14.76 -22.89
CA TYR A 100 -18.31 -15.49 -23.98
C TYR A 100 -16.78 -15.41 -23.89
N SER A 101 -16.10 -16.50 -24.22
CA SER A 101 -14.64 -16.48 -24.35
C SER A 101 -14.24 -15.71 -25.63
N CYS A 102 -13.17 -14.92 -25.54
CA CYS A 102 -12.50 -14.30 -26.68
C CYS A 102 -11.68 -15.31 -27.52
N GLY A 103 -11.60 -16.58 -27.11
CA GLY A 103 -10.77 -17.62 -27.71
C GLY A 103 -9.69 -18.12 -26.74
N ALA A 104 -9.04 -19.22 -27.10
CA ALA A 104 -7.96 -19.80 -26.28
C ALA A 104 -6.80 -18.81 -26.14
N ASN A 105 -6.32 -18.61 -24.91
CA ASN A 105 -5.18 -17.76 -24.56
C ASN A 105 -5.32 -16.29 -24.98
N GLN A 106 -6.57 -15.80 -25.05
CA GLN A 106 -6.87 -14.41 -25.42
C GLN A 106 -7.94 -13.81 -24.51
N PRO A 107 -7.83 -13.90 -23.18
CA PRO A 107 -8.86 -13.32 -22.31
C PRO A 107 -9.02 -11.82 -22.56
N MET A 108 -10.12 -11.27 -22.05
CA MET A 108 -10.19 -9.82 -21.92
C MET A 108 -9.02 -9.33 -21.06
N ARG A 109 -8.54 -8.14 -21.39
CA ARG A 109 -7.32 -7.54 -20.82
C ARG A 109 -7.54 -6.05 -20.63
N VAL A 110 -6.60 -5.38 -19.98
CA VAL A 110 -6.61 -3.92 -19.86
C VAL A 110 -6.06 -3.32 -21.15
N CYS A 111 -6.77 -2.35 -21.72
CA CYS A 111 -6.46 -1.82 -23.04
C CYS A 111 -6.36 -0.30 -23.00
N THR A 112 -5.46 0.25 -23.82
CA THR A 112 -5.43 1.70 -24.07
C THR A 112 -6.79 2.18 -24.59
N THR A 113 -7.08 3.48 -24.43
CA THR A 113 -8.34 4.05 -24.93
C THR A 113 -8.54 3.87 -26.43
N SER A 114 -7.45 3.80 -27.20
CA SER A 114 -7.45 3.58 -28.66
C SER A 114 -7.42 2.11 -29.05
N GLY A 115 -7.13 1.22 -28.10
CA GLY A 115 -6.94 -0.21 -28.32
C GLY A 115 -5.60 -0.58 -28.96
N ASN A 116 -4.73 0.37 -29.28
CA ASN A 116 -3.39 0.10 -29.81
C ASN A 116 -2.34 0.68 -28.87
N ASP A 117 -1.19 0.01 -28.76
CA ASP A 117 -0.02 0.52 -28.04
C ASP A 117 1.24 0.53 -28.92
N ALA A 118 2.34 1.05 -28.37
CA ALA A 118 3.60 1.24 -29.10
C ALA A 118 4.28 -0.08 -29.47
N GLU A 119 3.97 -1.15 -28.74
CA GLU A 119 4.50 -2.50 -28.91
C GLU A 119 3.75 -3.27 -30.00
N GLY A 120 2.67 -2.69 -30.56
CA GLY A 120 1.85 -3.30 -31.61
C GLY A 120 0.83 -4.30 -31.07
N ASN A 121 0.56 -4.29 -29.77
CA ASN A 121 -0.56 -5.03 -29.21
C ASN A 121 -1.87 -4.31 -29.56
N HIS A 122 -2.94 -5.09 -29.66
CA HIS A 122 -4.22 -4.58 -30.17
C HIS A 122 -5.42 -5.14 -29.41
N CYS A 123 -6.38 -4.29 -29.06
CA CYS A 123 -7.70 -4.61 -28.56
C CYS A 123 -8.77 -4.12 -29.54
N ASN A 124 -9.66 -5.02 -29.94
CA ASN A 124 -10.75 -4.72 -30.85
C ASN A 124 -11.89 -4.04 -30.10
N TRP A 125 -12.20 -4.54 -28.90
CA TRP A 125 -13.10 -3.87 -27.97
C TRP A 125 -12.29 -3.13 -26.91
N VAL A 126 -12.73 -1.93 -26.56
CA VAL A 126 -12.07 -1.06 -25.56
C VAL A 126 -13.12 -0.37 -24.69
N ASN A 127 -12.66 0.21 -23.59
CA ASN A 127 -13.48 0.97 -22.65
C ASN A 127 -14.64 0.16 -22.03
N CYS A 128 -14.42 -1.14 -21.80
CA CYS A 128 -15.36 -1.99 -21.10
C CYS A 128 -15.22 -1.82 -19.57
N GLY A 129 -16.33 -2.01 -18.85
CA GLY A 129 -16.31 -2.16 -17.39
C GLY A 129 -15.93 -3.59 -16.96
N ILE A 130 -16.12 -3.90 -15.68
CA ILE A 130 -15.93 -5.24 -15.09
C ILE A 130 -17.15 -5.64 -14.27
N GLY A 131 -17.77 -6.77 -14.59
CA GLY A 131 -19.06 -7.22 -14.03
C GLY A 131 -20.27 -6.36 -14.40
N ALA A 132 -20.05 -5.22 -15.04
CA ALA A 132 -21.04 -4.28 -15.54
C ALA A 132 -20.42 -3.44 -16.65
N THR A 133 -21.24 -2.81 -17.49
CA THR A 133 -20.77 -1.95 -18.59
C THR A 133 -20.23 -0.60 -18.12
N THR A 134 -20.57 -0.18 -16.90
CA THR A 134 -20.10 1.06 -16.29
C THR A 134 -19.75 0.83 -14.81
N PRO A 135 -18.78 1.57 -14.24
CA PRO A 135 -17.91 2.55 -14.91
C PRO A 135 -16.91 1.90 -15.89
N ASN A 136 -16.32 2.71 -16.76
CA ASN A 136 -15.22 2.25 -17.62
C ASN A 136 -14.03 1.83 -16.74
N ALA A 137 -13.60 0.58 -16.85
CA ALA A 137 -12.44 0.04 -16.15
C ALA A 137 -11.32 -0.31 -17.14
N TYR A 138 -11.38 0.23 -18.36
CA TYR A 138 -10.44 0.05 -19.45
C TYR A 138 -10.22 -1.41 -19.86
N PHE A 139 -11.16 -2.30 -19.54
CA PHE A 139 -11.10 -3.65 -20.09
C PHE A 139 -11.44 -3.65 -21.58
N GLY A 140 -10.93 -4.65 -22.28
CA GLY A 140 -11.12 -4.81 -23.71
C GLY A 140 -10.57 -6.14 -24.20
N GLY A 141 -10.49 -6.33 -25.51
CA GLY A 141 -9.91 -7.53 -26.12
C GLY A 141 -10.68 -8.08 -27.32
N CYS A 142 -10.62 -9.42 -27.49
CA CYS A 142 -11.27 -10.19 -28.57
C CYS A 142 -10.83 -9.83 -30.00
N ALA A 143 -9.52 -9.64 -30.21
CA ALA A 143 -8.98 -9.11 -31.47
C ALA A 143 -8.17 -10.12 -32.31
N GLY A 144 -7.98 -11.35 -31.86
CA GLY A 144 -7.00 -12.26 -32.45
C GLY A 144 -5.54 -11.92 -32.13
N ASN A 145 -5.28 -10.73 -31.56
CA ASN A 145 -3.96 -10.37 -31.03
C ASN A 145 -3.77 -11.05 -29.67
N THR A 146 -2.78 -11.93 -29.63
CA THR A 146 -2.42 -12.81 -28.50
C THR A 146 -1.29 -12.25 -27.66
N THR A 147 -0.91 -10.97 -27.82
CA THR A 147 0.17 -10.36 -27.05
C THR A 147 -0.28 -9.09 -26.33
N ALA A 148 0.38 -8.79 -25.21
CA ALA A 148 0.23 -7.56 -24.46
C ALA A 148 1.45 -7.38 -23.55
N GLY A 149 1.57 -6.20 -22.94
CA GLY A 149 2.35 -6.02 -21.70
C GLY A 149 1.72 -6.77 -20.53
N THR A 150 2.20 -6.56 -19.31
CA THR A 150 1.61 -7.15 -18.11
C THR A 150 1.54 -6.12 -16.98
N LEU A 151 0.41 -6.09 -16.26
CA LEU A 151 0.34 -5.35 -15.01
C LEU A 151 1.05 -6.16 -13.95
N CYS A 152 2.02 -5.57 -13.27
CA CYS A 152 2.83 -6.23 -12.26
C CYS A 152 2.60 -5.54 -10.92
N VAL A 153 2.16 -6.29 -9.92
CA VAL A 153 1.98 -5.83 -8.54
C VAL A 153 3.09 -6.40 -7.67
N PRO A 154 3.59 -5.64 -6.67
CA PRO A 154 4.57 -6.16 -5.74
C PRO A 154 4.01 -7.39 -5.05
N ASN A 155 4.79 -8.45 -4.98
CA ASN A 155 4.53 -9.54 -4.05
C ASN A 155 4.67 -8.93 -2.66
N GLY A 156 3.65 -9.07 -1.80
CA GLY A 156 3.68 -8.41 -0.49
C GLY A 156 4.82 -8.85 0.44
N CYS A 157 5.65 -9.79 -0.02
CA CYS A 157 6.83 -10.34 0.64
C CYS A 157 8.12 -9.88 -0.02
N ALA A 158 9.09 -9.48 0.79
CA ALA A 158 10.33 -8.83 0.36
C ALA A 158 11.26 -9.74 -0.45
N ASP A 159 11.16 -11.06 -0.27
CA ASP A 159 11.89 -12.06 -1.07
C ASP A 159 11.23 -12.33 -2.43
N GLY A 160 10.02 -11.79 -2.61
CA GLY A 160 9.30 -11.88 -3.84
C GLY A 160 8.45 -13.14 -4.00
N SER A 161 8.18 -13.90 -2.96
CA SER A 161 7.18 -14.97 -2.99
C SER A 161 6.18 -14.78 -1.86
N ALA A 162 4.89 -14.74 -2.18
CA ALA A 162 3.85 -14.87 -1.17
C ALA A 162 3.56 -16.35 -0.94
N GLU A 163 3.96 -16.90 0.20
CA GLU A 163 3.72 -18.31 0.54
C GLU A 163 2.26 -18.57 0.90
N GLN A 164 1.52 -17.51 1.24
CA GLN A 164 0.09 -17.55 1.42
C GLN A 164 -0.56 -16.23 1.05
N ALA A 165 -1.69 -16.28 0.36
CA ALA A 165 -2.52 -15.12 0.09
C ALA A 165 -3.84 -15.21 0.86
N PHE A 166 -4.33 -14.07 1.32
CA PHE A 166 -5.57 -13.91 2.07
C PHE A 166 -6.43 -12.81 1.44
N ASN A 167 -7.56 -12.47 2.06
CA ASN A 167 -8.45 -11.44 1.51
C ASN A 167 -7.79 -10.06 1.52
N ARG A 168 -8.20 -9.21 0.58
CA ARG A 168 -7.77 -7.80 0.47
C ARG A 168 -6.24 -7.64 0.43
N GLY A 169 -5.57 -8.52 -0.29
CA GLY A 169 -4.14 -8.43 -0.55
C GLY A 169 -3.25 -8.72 0.64
N MET A 170 -3.78 -9.11 1.82
CA MET A 170 -2.94 -9.60 2.91
C MET A 170 -2.21 -10.86 2.43
N VAL A 171 -0.91 -10.92 2.66
CA VAL A 171 -0.07 -12.08 2.35
C VAL A 171 0.67 -12.54 3.59
N GLY A 172 0.90 -13.85 3.66
CA GLY A 172 1.82 -14.47 4.59
C GLY A 172 3.16 -14.66 3.90
N CYS A 173 4.17 -13.98 4.45
CA CYS A 173 5.55 -14.05 4.02
C CYS A 173 6.29 -15.00 4.94
N ALA A 174 6.71 -16.14 4.40
CA ALA A 174 7.51 -17.10 5.12
C ALA A 174 8.85 -16.49 5.53
N GLY A 175 9.42 -17.06 6.58
CA GLY A 175 10.71 -16.61 7.06
C GLY A 175 11.02 -17.17 8.42
N HIS A 176 12.23 -16.91 8.87
CA HIS A 176 12.73 -17.32 10.18
C HIS A 176 13.44 -16.14 10.82
N VAL A 177 12.68 -15.05 11.05
CA VAL A 177 13.20 -13.79 11.57
C VAL A 177 12.68 -13.51 12.97
N THR A 178 13.48 -12.80 13.76
CA THR A 178 13.08 -12.37 15.11
C THR A 178 11.94 -11.36 15.05
N TRP A 179 11.21 -11.21 16.16
CA TRP A 179 10.13 -10.21 16.28
C TRP A 179 10.56 -8.82 15.79
N ASP A 180 11.73 -8.34 16.22
CA ASP A 180 12.22 -7.00 15.86
C ASP A 180 12.50 -6.84 14.36
N ASN A 181 12.84 -7.94 13.67
CA ASN A 181 13.15 -7.93 12.24
C ASN A 181 11.94 -8.29 11.36
N ARG A 182 10.77 -8.62 11.93
CA ARG A 182 9.62 -9.10 11.16
C ARG A 182 9.19 -8.17 10.02
N ALA A 183 9.33 -6.85 10.20
CA ALA A 183 8.98 -5.86 9.17
C ALA A 183 9.83 -6.01 7.90
N THR A 184 11.04 -6.59 7.98
CA THR A 184 11.92 -6.76 6.82
C THR A 184 11.41 -7.82 5.85
N LEU A 185 10.42 -8.63 6.24
CA LEU A 185 9.79 -9.61 5.37
C LEU A 185 8.67 -9.01 4.51
N CYS A 186 8.17 -7.81 4.83
CA CYS A 186 7.18 -7.13 4.00
C CYS A 186 7.87 -6.33 2.88
N ALA A 187 7.38 -6.48 1.66
CA ALA A 187 7.86 -5.71 0.53
C ALA A 187 7.50 -4.22 0.66
N PRO A 188 8.20 -3.32 -0.06
CA PRO A 188 7.75 -1.93 -0.22
C PRO A 188 6.30 -1.86 -0.70
N GLY A 189 5.52 -0.93 -0.14
CA GLY A 189 4.07 -0.83 -0.38
C GLY A 189 3.23 -1.72 0.54
N TYR A 190 3.88 -2.57 1.34
CA TYR A 190 3.26 -3.39 2.36
C TYR A 190 3.80 -3.03 3.75
N ARG A 191 2.99 -3.32 4.77
CA ARG A 191 3.38 -3.22 6.18
C ARG A 191 2.95 -4.47 6.91
N LEU A 192 3.46 -4.64 8.13
CA LEU A 192 2.97 -5.68 9.02
C LEU A 192 1.46 -5.54 9.25
N ALA A 193 0.75 -6.66 9.13
CA ALA A 193 -0.64 -6.77 9.51
C ALA A 193 -0.76 -6.75 11.04
N SER A 194 -1.77 -6.07 11.58
CA SER A 194 -2.16 -6.22 12.97
C SER A 194 -2.91 -7.53 13.21
N ALA A 195 -3.08 -7.88 14.48
CA ALA A 195 -3.88 -9.00 14.93
C ALA A 195 -5.36 -8.84 14.51
N ASP A 196 -5.90 -7.63 14.62
CA ASP A 196 -7.24 -7.30 14.13
C ASP A 196 -7.36 -7.48 12.61
N GLU A 197 -6.35 -7.07 11.86
CA GLU A 197 -6.33 -7.27 10.40
C GLU A 197 -6.29 -8.75 10.04
N TRP A 198 -5.48 -9.54 10.75
CA TRP A 198 -5.52 -10.99 10.59
C TRP A 198 -6.94 -11.52 10.77
N VAL A 199 -7.59 -11.26 11.92
CA VAL A 199 -8.94 -11.75 12.24
C VAL A 199 -9.96 -11.36 11.17
N ASN A 200 -9.87 -10.14 10.63
CA ASN A 200 -10.80 -9.65 9.63
C ASN A 200 -10.51 -10.17 8.20
N LEU A 201 -9.24 -10.42 7.87
CA LEU A 201 -8.81 -10.67 6.48
C LEU A 201 -8.51 -12.15 6.20
N HIS A 202 -8.22 -12.98 7.21
CA HIS A 202 -7.92 -14.39 6.99
C HIS A 202 -9.13 -15.20 6.53
N GLY A 203 -10.35 -14.75 6.84
CA GLY A 203 -11.60 -15.42 6.47
C GLY A 203 -11.68 -16.85 7.01
N ALA A 204 -11.85 -17.83 6.13
CA ALA A 204 -11.84 -19.26 6.51
C ALA A 204 -10.48 -19.93 6.28
N ALA A 205 -9.46 -19.21 5.80
CA ALA A 205 -8.16 -19.78 5.50
C ALA A 205 -7.36 -20.01 6.79
N ALA A 206 -6.92 -21.25 7.00
CA ALA A 206 -5.97 -21.57 8.05
C ALA A 206 -4.55 -21.16 7.60
N PRO A 207 -3.69 -20.66 8.50
CA PRO A 207 -2.31 -20.30 8.16
C PRO A 207 -1.49 -21.55 7.79
N SER A 208 -0.73 -21.47 6.71
CA SER A 208 0.19 -22.51 6.26
C SER A 208 1.57 -22.41 6.92
N HIS A 209 1.94 -21.22 7.40
CA HIS A 209 3.19 -20.94 8.11
C HIS A 209 2.89 -20.19 9.42
N ASN A 210 3.89 -20.07 10.30
CA ASN A 210 3.76 -19.23 11.49
C ASN A 210 4.15 -17.80 11.13
N TYR A 211 3.33 -16.83 11.51
CA TYR A 211 3.54 -15.44 11.14
C TYR A 211 3.46 -14.51 12.33
N TRP A 212 4.40 -13.58 12.39
CA TRP A 212 4.27 -12.41 13.23
C TRP A 212 3.17 -11.47 12.72
N THR A 213 2.39 -10.93 13.66
CA THR A 213 1.59 -9.72 13.45
C THR A 213 2.39 -8.49 13.91
N ASN A 214 1.81 -7.29 13.87
CA ASN A 214 2.47 -6.09 14.35
C ASN A 214 2.41 -5.93 15.88
N ASP A 215 1.46 -6.59 16.54
CA ASP A 215 1.09 -6.38 17.93
C ASP A 215 1.89 -7.23 18.92
N ASP A 216 2.36 -6.65 20.02
CA ASP A 216 3.02 -7.37 21.13
C ASP A 216 1.98 -8.13 21.97
N LEU A 217 1.35 -9.13 21.35
CA LEU A 217 0.26 -9.91 21.94
C LEU A 217 0.77 -10.77 23.10
N LYS A 218 -0.03 -10.79 24.16
CA LYS A 218 0.15 -11.57 25.38
C LYS A 218 -0.86 -12.70 25.41
N TYR A 219 -0.59 -13.70 26.24
CA TYR A 219 -1.51 -14.82 26.42
C TYR A 219 -2.37 -14.62 27.67
N ASN A 220 -3.60 -15.14 27.59
CA ASN A 220 -4.45 -15.40 28.75
C ASN A 220 -4.97 -16.84 28.69
N GLY A 221 -5.23 -17.43 29.86
CA GLY A 221 -5.81 -18.77 29.97
C GLY A 221 -4.78 -19.91 29.99
N SER A 222 -5.12 -21.04 29.38
CA SER A 222 -4.28 -22.26 29.31
C SER A 222 -4.16 -22.74 27.87
N SER A 223 -3.23 -23.66 27.58
CA SER A 223 -3.00 -24.17 26.21
C SER A 223 -4.21 -24.83 25.53
N LEU A 224 -5.24 -25.22 26.30
CA LEU A 224 -6.49 -25.79 25.77
C LEU A 224 -7.64 -24.77 25.69
N ALA A 225 -7.46 -23.60 26.29
CA ALA A 225 -8.44 -22.53 26.36
C ALA A 225 -7.69 -21.20 26.53
N CYS A 226 -7.05 -20.75 25.44
CA CYS A 226 -6.20 -19.57 25.43
C CYS A 226 -6.79 -18.45 24.56
N THR A 227 -6.40 -17.23 24.88
CA THR A 227 -6.64 -16.05 24.04
C THR A 227 -5.34 -15.27 23.85
N ALA A 228 -5.20 -14.64 22.68
CA ALA A 228 -4.23 -13.58 22.43
C ALA A 228 -4.89 -12.22 22.66
N ASP A 229 -4.21 -11.33 23.39
CA ASP A 229 -4.72 -10.01 23.75
C ASP A 229 -3.53 -9.06 24.03
N LEU A 230 -3.72 -7.75 23.92
CA LEU A 230 -2.70 -6.76 24.30
C LEU A 230 -2.44 -6.72 25.82
N SER A 231 -3.41 -7.21 26.60
CA SER A 231 -3.37 -7.43 28.04
C SER A 231 -3.13 -8.90 28.39
N GLY A 232 -2.49 -9.19 29.53
CA GLY A 232 -2.24 -10.55 29.98
C GLY A 232 -0.78 -10.81 30.34
N TYR A 233 -0.36 -12.07 30.21
CA TYR A 233 0.99 -12.51 30.55
C TYR A 233 1.89 -12.50 29.31
N SER A 234 3.08 -11.91 29.45
CA SER A 234 4.09 -11.96 28.40
C SER A 234 4.61 -13.38 28.24
N CYS A 235 4.75 -13.82 27.00
CA CYS A 235 5.46 -15.04 26.62
C CYS A 235 6.99 -14.95 26.83
N GLY A 236 7.52 -13.79 27.22
CA GLY A 236 8.95 -13.49 27.29
C GLY A 236 9.33 -12.32 26.37
N THR A 237 10.55 -11.80 26.55
CA THR A 237 11.07 -10.70 25.73
C THR A 237 11.14 -11.12 24.26
N ASN A 238 10.58 -10.29 23.37
CA ASN A 238 10.56 -10.47 21.91
C ASN A 238 9.91 -11.79 21.45
N GLN A 239 8.92 -12.28 22.20
CA GLN A 239 8.21 -13.53 21.91
C GLN A 239 6.69 -13.38 21.97
N PRO A 240 6.07 -12.34 21.40
CA PRO A 240 4.62 -12.21 21.50
C PRO A 240 3.88 -13.43 20.95
N MET A 241 2.61 -13.54 21.33
CA MET A 241 1.71 -14.45 20.63
C MET A 241 1.67 -14.06 19.15
N ARG A 242 1.56 -15.05 18.29
CA ARG A 242 1.64 -14.93 16.83
C ARG A 242 0.60 -15.81 16.17
N VAL A 243 0.43 -15.68 14.86
CA VAL A 243 -0.42 -16.58 14.09
C VAL A 243 0.35 -17.87 13.84
N CYS A 244 -0.27 -19.01 14.12
CA CYS A 244 0.38 -20.31 14.11
C CYS A 244 -0.34 -21.30 13.21
N THR A 245 0.43 -22.15 12.52
CA THR A 245 -0.14 -23.30 11.81
C THR A 245 -0.93 -24.19 12.76
N SER A 246 -1.91 -24.92 12.24
CA SER A 246 -2.71 -25.86 13.05
C SER A 246 -1.85 -26.97 13.69
N GLY A 247 -0.74 -27.35 13.04
CA GLY A 247 0.25 -28.30 13.55
C GLY A 247 1.29 -27.69 14.48
N GLY A 248 1.28 -26.37 14.68
CA GLY A 248 2.21 -25.62 15.52
C GLY A 248 3.59 -25.42 14.92
N THR A 249 4.06 -26.23 13.97
CA THR A 249 5.35 -26.07 13.30
C THR A 249 5.16 -25.81 11.81
N ASP A 250 5.99 -24.96 11.20
CA ASP A 250 6.00 -24.68 9.75
C ASP A 250 7.26 -25.22 9.05
N ALA A 251 7.38 -24.98 7.74
CA ALA A 251 8.46 -25.52 6.92
C ALA A 251 9.83 -24.90 7.22
N GLU A 252 9.84 -23.67 7.75
CA GLU A 252 11.02 -22.91 8.13
C GLU A 252 11.56 -23.33 9.49
N GLY A 253 10.83 -24.19 10.21
CA GLY A 253 11.19 -24.65 11.55
C GLY A 253 10.74 -23.69 12.66
N ASN A 254 9.89 -22.71 12.35
CA ASN A 254 9.22 -21.93 13.38
C ASN A 254 8.23 -22.84 14.11
N ALA A 255 8.07 -22.64 15.41
CA ALA A 255 7.23 -23.50 16.24
C ALA A 255 6.36 -22.69 17.20
N CYS A 256 5.14 -23.15 17.45
CA CYS A 256 4.18 -22.63 18.39
C CYS A 256 3.75 -23.75 19.33
N ASN A 257 4.07 -23.59 20.63
CA ASN A 257 3.72 -24.60 21.63
C ASN A 257 2.28 -24.46 22.11
N TRP A 258 1.74 -23.25 22.09
CA TRP A 258 0.31 -23.01 22.15
C TRP A 258 -0.17 -22.72 20.73
N ALA A 259 -1.32 -23.27 20.35
CA ALA A 259 -1.93 -23.02 19.06
C ALA A 259 -3.43 -22.99 19.23
N ASN A 260 -4.13 -22.48 18.22
CA ASN A 260 -5.59 -22.43 18.17
C ASN A 260 -6.24 -21.55 19.24
N CYS A 261 -5.53 -20.53 19.72
CA CYS A 261 -6.08 -19.50 20.59
C CYS A 261 -6.96 -18.53 19.79
N GLY A 262 -8.00 -18.01 20.43
CA GLY A 262 -8.77 -16.89 19.87
C GLY A 262 -8.11 -15.54 20.14
N TYR A 263 -8.78 -14.45 19.75
CA TYR A 263 -8.32 -13.07 19.90
C TYR A 263 -9.34 -12.31 20.74
N GLY A 264 -8.95 -11.83 21.92
CA GLY A 264 -9.84 -11.28 22.97
C GLY A 264 -10.81 -12.28 23.62
N TYR A 265 -11.13 -13.38 22.94
CA TYR A 265 -12.05 -14.44 23.38
C TYR A 265 -11.49 -15.83 23.07
N THR A 266 -11.92 -16.86 23.79
CA THR A 266 -11.45 -18.25 23.56
C THR A 266 -12.08 -18.90 22.33
N THR A 267 -13.20 -18.35 21.85
CA THR A 267 -13.87 -18.77 20.63
C THR A 267 -14.38 -17.54 19.87
N PRO A 268 -14.30 -17.51 18.53
CA PRO A 268 -13.79 -18.57 17.67
C PRO A 268 -12.25 -18.68 17.68
N ASN A 269 -11.73 -19.79 17.14
CA ASN A 269 -10.30 -20.00 16.95
C ASN A 269 -9.80 -19.07 15.83
N HIS A 270 -8.85 -18.18 16.14
CA HIS A 270 -8.20 -17.28 15.19
C HIS A 270 -6.74 -17.69 14.93
N TYR A 271 -6.37 -18.93 15.23
CA TYR A 271 -5.04 -19.50 15.03
C TYR A 271 -3.91 -18.76 15.76
N PHE A 272 -4.21 -17.94 16.76
CA PHE A 272 -3.15 -17.37 17.58
C PHE A 272 -2.50 -18.43 18.47
N GLY A 273 -1.26 -18.19 18.87
CA GLY A 273 -0.50 -19.11 19.69
C GLY A 273 0.89 -18.59 20.00
N GLY A 274 1.76 -19.45 20.53
CA GLY A 274 3.14 -19.12 20.87
C GLY A 274 3.54 -19.44 22.32
N CYS A 275 4.48 -18.66 22.85
CA CYS A 275 4.99 -18.63 24.24
C CYS A 275 6.17 -19.49 24.71
N VAL A 276 6.77 -20.39 23.93
CA VAL A 276 7.97 -21.12 24.42
C VAL A 276 8.94 -21.47 23.30
N GLY A 277 10.22 -21.08 23.49
CA GLY A 277 11.40 -21.69 22.88
C GLY A 277 11.70 -21.31 21.42
N ASN A 278 10.74 -20.72 20.71
CA ASN A 278 10.95 -20.27 19.34
C ASN A 278 10.65 -18.76 19.23
N THR A 279 11.69 -18.01 18.85
CA THR A 279 11.74 -16.55 18.76
C THR A 279 11.65 -16.06 17.31
N THR A 280 11.28 -16.93 16.38
CA THR A 280 11.21 -16.63 14.96
C THR A 280 9.87 -17.03 14.36
N ALA A 281 9.52 -16.34 13.27
CA ALA A 281 8.38 -16.63 12.42
C ALA A 281 8.57 -15.93 11.07
N GLY A 282 7.65 -16.17 10.15
CA GLY A 282 7.39 -15.28 9.02
C GLY A 282 6.68 -13.99 9.45
N ALA A 283 6.13 -13.24 8.50
CA ALA A 283 5.35 -12.05 8.76
C ALA A 283 4.03 -12.05 7.97
N LEU A 284 2.96 -11.53 8.57
CA LEU A 284 1.78 -11.13 7.81
C LEU A 284 1.98 -9.72 7.31
N CYS A 285 1.80 -9.53 6.01
CA CYS A 285 1.98 -8.26 5.34
C CYS A 285 0.68 -7.85 4.65
N VAL A 286 0.20 -6.64 4.90
CA VAL A 286 -0.96 -6.04 4.24
C VAL A 286 -0.51 -4.88 3.36
N PRO A 287 -1.19 -4.61 2.24
CA PRO A 287 -0.98 -3.38 1.51
C PRO A 287 -1.16 -2.19 2.45
N ILE A 288 -0.35 -1.16 2.28
CA ILE A 288 -0.57 0.10 2.99
C ILE A 288 -1.81 0.75 2.36
N GLU A 289 -3.00 0.42 2.85
CA GLU A 289 -4.26 1.11 2.50
C GLU A 289 -4.44 2.31 3.45
N GLY A 290 -3.87 3.47 3.10
CA GLY A 290 -4.05 4.69 3.89
C GLY A 290 -5.08 5.66 3.30
N CYS A 291 -5.33 5.58 2.00
CA CYS A 291 -6.26 6.46 1.29
C CYS A 291 -7.54 5.75 0.87
N ALA A 292 -8.65 6.48 0.84
CA ALA A 292 -9.99 5.95 0.61
C ALA A 292 -10.19 5.31 -0.78
N ASP A 293 -9.42 5.77 -1.76
CA ASP A 293 -9.36 5.25 -3.12
C ASP A 293 -8.40 4.05 -3.27
N GLY A 294 -7.76 3.62 -2.18
CA GLY A 294 -6.84 2.48 -2.16
C GLY A 294 -5.44 2.80 -2.67
N SER A 295 -5.17 4.05 -3.05
CA SER A 295 -3.82 4.52 -3.36
C SER A 295 -3.10 5.04 -2.13
N VAL A 296 -1.79 5.21 -2.26
CA VAL A 296 -0.97 5.98 -1.32
C VAL A 296 0.03 6.75 -2.16
N GLU A 297 -0.15 8.06 -2.25
CA GLU A 297 0.72 8.92 -3.07
C GLU A 297 2.00 9.33 -2.34
N GLN A 298 2.00 9.23 -1.01
CA GLN A 298 3.20 9.41 -0.22
C GLN A 298 3.18 8.55 1.04
N VAL A 299 4.10 7.60 1.15
CA VAL A 299 4.35 6.92 2.42
C VAL A 299 5.35 7.76 3.22
N LEU A 300 4.94 8.23 4.40
CA LEU A 300 5.85 8.95 5.31
C LEU A 300 6.45 7.99 6.33
N ASN A 301 5.59 7.20 6.96
CA ASN A 301 5.97 6.10 7.85
C ASN A 301 4.84 5.05 7.89
N ASN A 302 4.97 4.06 8.79
CA ASN A 302 4.02 2.94 8.90
C ASN A 302 2.61 3.34 9.37
N SER A 303 2.40 4.57 9.87
CA SER A 303 1.12 5.04 10.39
C SER A 303 0.62 6.31 9.72
N THR A 304 1.41 6.95 8.87
CA THR A 304 1.09 8.26 8.27
C THR A 304 1.38 8.22 6.78
N VAL A 305 0.38 8.54 5.99
CA VAL A 305 0.49 8.64 4.54
C VAL A 305 -0.07 9.98 4.05
N GLY A 306 0.38 10.42 2.89
CA GLY A 306 -0.25 11.51 2.14
C GLY A 306 -1.14 10.93 1.06
N CYS A 307 -2.42 11.27 1.13
CA CYS A 307 -3.45 10.93 0.16
C CYS A 307 -3.68 12.12 -0.75
N ALA A 308 -3.37 11.98 -2.03
CA ALA A 308 -3.63 13.03 -3.01
C ALA A 308 -5.13 13.22 -3.22
N GLY A 309 -5.48 14.34 -3.84
CA GLY A 309 -6.87 14.66 -4.10
C GLY A 309 -7.11 16.16 -4.12
N SER A 310 -8.38 16.52 -4.31
CA SER A 310 -8.83 17.90 -4.36
C SER A 310 -10.15 18.01 -3.60
N VAL A 311 -10.07 18.01 -2.27
CA VAL A 311 -11.24 18.11 -1.38
C VAL A 311 -11.18 19.36 -0.55
N ALA A 312 -12.34 19.89 -0.16
CA ALA A 312 -12.40 20.99 0.80
C ALA A 312 -11.89 20.54 2.18
N TRP A 313 -11.34 21.46 2.97
CA TRP A 313 -10.80 21.10 4.29
C TRP A 313 -11.83 20.41 5.20
N VAL A 314 -13.10 20.80 5.12
CA VAL A 314 -14.20 20.16 5.87
C VAL A 314 -14.45 18.70 5.48
N ASP A 315 -14.07 18.32 4.26
CA ASP A 315 -14.24 16.97 3.71
C ASP A 315 -12.94 16.16 3.72
N ARG A 316 -11.85 16.68 4.30
CA ARG A 316 -10.51 16.06 4.26
C ARG A 316 -10.50 14.57 4.66
N ASP A 317 -11.30 14.20 5.66
CA ASP A 317 -11.39 12.82 6.14
C ASP A 317 -11.89 11.85 5.07
N SER A 318 -12.59 12.34 4.02
CA SER A 318 -13.08 11.50 2.93
C SER A 318 -11.98 10.89 2.08
N LEU A 319 -10.75 11.42 2.15
CA LEU A 319 -9.59 10.86 1.46
C LEU A 319 -8.88 9.80 2.29
N CYS A 320 -9.24 9.61 3.56
CA CYS A 320 -8.66 8.58 4.42
C CYS A 320 -9.45 7.28 4.34
N ALA A 321 -8.72 6.16 4.24
CA ALA A 321 -9.34 4.83 4.21
C ALA A 321 -10.15 4.55 5.49
N PRO A 322 -11.14 3.64 5.46
CA PRO A 322 -11.81 3.20 6.68
C PRO A 322 -10.81 2.73 7.75
N GLY A 323 -10.90 3.29 8.95
CA GLY A 323 -9.93 3.04 10.04
C GLY A 323 -8.74 4.00 10.06
N TRP A 324 -8.70 4.98 9.15
CA TRP A 324 -7.77 6.11 9.14
C TRP A 324 -8.53 7.42 9.36
N VAL A 325 -7.82 8.43 9.83
CA VAL A 325 -8.34 9.78 10.10
C VAL A 325 -7.37 10.83 9.55
N ALA A 326 -7.81 12.06 9.32
CA ALA A 326 -6.87 13.12 9.00
C ALA A 326 -5.83 13.29 10.12
N ALA A 327 -4.56 13.29 9.72
CA ALA A 327 -3.39 13.48 10.57
C ALA A 327 -3.26 14.95 10.98
N GLY A 328 -2.78 15.17 12.20
CA GLY A 328 -2.43 16.50 12.68
C GLY A 328 -1.13 17.03 12.08
N SER A 329 -0.91 18.32 12.29
CA SER A 329 0.33 19.01 11.98
C SER A 329 1.54 18.44 12.72
N GLU A 330 1.36 17.98 13.96
CA GLU A 330 2.42 17.33 14.72
C GLU A 330 2.78 15.96 14.13
N ASP A 331 1.79 15.19 13.66
CA ASP A 331 2.01 13.88 13.01
C ASP A 331 2.87 14.05 11.75
N TRP A 332 2.60 15.06 10.92
CA TRP A 332 3.46 15.43 9.80
C TRP A 332 4.89 15.64 10.27
N THR A 333 5.09 16.52 11.26
CA THR A 333 6.45 16.88 11.72
C THR A 333 7.20 15.72 12.37
N GLY A 334 6.49 14.77 12.97
CA GLY A 334 7.07 13.54 13.51
C GLY A 334 7.36 12.48 12.44
N ALA A 335 6.63 12.50 11.32
CA ALA A 335 6.70 11.47 10.28
C ALA A 335 7.61 11.83 9.10
N TYR A 336 7.63 13.09 8.67
CA TYR A 336 8.22 13.47 7.38
C TYR A 336 9.75 13.31 7.32
N GLY A 337 10.45 13.49 8.45
CA GLY A 337 11.90 13.44 8.52
C GLY A 337 12.57 14.49 7.63
N SER A 338 13.16 14.05 6.51
CA SER A 338 13.72 14.91 5.46
C SER A 338 12.97 14.79 4.12
N THR A 339 11.82 14.13 4.12
CA THR A 339 11.02 13.86 2.92
C THR A 339 10.27 15.12 2.53
N THR A 340 10.39 15.53 1.27
CA THR A 340 9.60 16.63 0.70
C THR A 340 8.17 16.16 0.41
N PRO A 341 7.13 16.96 0.69
CA PRO A 341 5.77 16.64 0.28
C PRO A 341 5.68 16.46 -1.24
N SER A 342 5.04 15.38 -1.71
CA SER A 342 4.78 15.17 -3.14
C SER A 342 3.53 15.90 -3.61
N HIS A 343 2.56 16.14 -2.70
CA HIS A 343 1.34 16.90 -2.96
C HIS A 343 1.09 17.92 -1.83
N ASN A 344 0.09 18.78 -2.00
CA ASN A 344 -0.39 19.63 -0.92
C ASN A 344 -1.42 18.84 -0.09
N TYR A 345 -1.29 18.87 1.23
CA TYR A 345 -2.13 18.06 2.11
C TYR A 345 -2.74 18.89 3.23
N TRP A 346 -4.04 18.72 3.45
CA TRP A 346 -4.70 19.13 4.67
C TRP A 346 -4.14 18.38 5.87
N THR A 347 -3.98 19.12 6.96
CA THR A 347 -3.89 18.56 8.31
C THR A 347 -5.24 18.70 9.02
N ASN A 348 -5.37 18.03 10.15
CA ASN A 348 -6.63 17.96 10.88
C ASN A 348 -7.04 19.26 11.59
N GLU A 349 -6.09 20.15 11.84
CA GLU A 349 -6.30 21.40 12.57
C GLU A 349 -6.56 22.60 11.65
N ASP A 350 -7.30 23.59 12.16
CA ASP A 350 -7.42 24.92 11.54
C ASP A 350 -6.14 25.74 11.80
N LEU A 351 -5.10 25.48 11.01
CA LEU A 351 -3.81 26.14 11.16
C LEU A 351 -3.87 27.61 10.70
N LYS A 352 -3.42 28.49 11.58
CA LYS A 352 -3.28 29.93 11.36
C LYS A 352 -1.88 30.27 10.90
N TYR A 353 -1.71 31.36 10.17
CA TYR A 353 -0.39 31.84 9.76
C TYR A 353 0.14 32.94 10.68
N ASN A 354 1.45 33.00 10.81
CA ASN A 354 2.20 34.12 11.36
C ASN A 354 3.41 34.37 10.44
N GLY A 355 3.69 35.64 10.12
CA GLY A 355 4.81 36.01 9.27
C GLY A 355 4.41 36.95 8.14
N SER A 356 5.30 37.12 7.17
CA SER A 356 5.13 38.09 6.07
C SER A 356 5.20 37.49 4.67
N GLY A 357 5.44 36.19 4.54
CA GLY A 357 5.57 35.50 3.26
C GLY A 357 6.30 34.16 3.37
N SER A 358 6.46 33.46 2.24
CA SER A 358 7.21 32.20 2.16
C SER A 358 8.59 32.29 2.81
N SER A 359 9.02 31.21 3.45
CA SER A 359 10.31 31.11 4.18
C SER A 359 10.51 32.08 5.34
N SER A 360 9.54 32.97 5.62
CA SER A 360 9.54 33.91 6.74
C SER A 360 8.18 33.85 7.46
N CYS A 361 7.72 32.62 7.66
CA CYS A 361 6.41 32.30 8.20
C CYS A 361 6.43 31.04 9.05
N TYR A 362 5.44 30.93 9.93
CA TYR A 362 5.12 29.69 10.62
C TYR A 362 3.61 29.53 10.78
N VAL A 363 3.19 28.29 10.98
CA VAL A 363 1.79 27.94 11.24
C VAL A 363 1.59 27.58 12.69
N SER A 364 0.38 27.83 13.21
CA SER A 364 0.02 27.41 14.58
C SER A 364 -1.48 27.22 14.68
N SER A 365 -1.92 26.22 15.44
CA SER A 365 -3.33 26.02 15.77
C SER A 365 -3.84 27.05 16.80
N THR A 366 -2.95 27.69 17.54
CA THR A 366 -3.31 28.58 18.66
C THR A 366 -3.12 30.06 18.32
N VAL A 367 -1.95 30.43 17.78
CA VAL A 367 -1.56 31.83 17.56
C VAL A 367 -1.58 32.19 16.07
N GLY A 368 -1.98 33.42 15.75
CA GLY A 368 -1.85 33.99 14.41
C GLY A 368 -3.16 34.40 13.76
N SER A 369 -3.07 34.69 12.47
CA SER A 369 -4.21 35.10 11.65
C SER A 369 -4.75 33.91 10.87
N GLN A 370 -6.07 33.80 10.77
CA GLN A 370 -6.70 32.82 9.90
C GLN A 370 -6.52 33.23 8.43
N CYS A 371 -6.39 32.24 7.55
CA CYS A 371 -6.65 32.44 6.12
C CYS A 371 -8.16 32.72 5.89
N PHE A 372 -8.60 32.73 4.63
CA PHE A 372 -10.02 32.74 4.29
C PHE A 372 -10.75 31.51 4.87
N ALA A 373 -12.05 31.65 5.11
CA ALA A 373 -12.87 30.61 5.70
C ALA A 373 -12.77 29.29 4.91
N GLY A 374 -12.50 28.18 5.62
CA GLY A 374 -12.35 26.84 5.01
C GLY A 374 -11.01 26.61 4.31
N GLN A 375 -10.02 27.48 4.48
CA GLN A 375 -8.72 27.39 3.81
C GLN A 375 -7.56 27.51 4.80
N PRO A 376 -7.48 26.68 5.86
CA PRO A 376 -6.38 26.77 6.80
C PRO A 376 -5.02 26.64 6.11
N MET A 377 -3.97 27.02 6.83
CA MET A 377 -2.62 26.65 6.41
C MET A 377 -2.51 25.12 6.37
N ARG A 378 -1.63 24.60 5.52
CA ARG A 378 -1.55 23.18 5.16
C ARG A 378 -0.11 22.80 4.87
N VAL A 379 0.16 21.52 4.66
CA VAL A 379 1.45 21.06 4.12
C VAL A 379 1.44 21.30 2.61
N CYS A 380 2.53 21.84 2.08
CA CYS A 380 2.63 22.27 0.70
C CYS A 380 3.87 21.68 0.03
N THR A 381 3.75 21.35 -1.26
CA THR A 381 4.94 21.03 -2.06
C THR A 381 5.91 22.23 -2.05
N PRO A 382 7.22 22.02 -2.27
CA PRO A 382 8.18 23.13 -2.36
C PRO A 382 7.81 24.16 -3.43
N ALA A 383 7.20 23.70 -4.54
CA ALA A 383 6.73 24.56 -5.62
C ALA A 383 5.43 25.31 -5.27
N GLY A 384 4.73 24.89 -4.22
CA GLY A 384 3.42 25.40 -3.83
C GLY A 384 2.28 24.94 -4.73
N THR A 385 2.50 24.07 -5.72
CA THR A 385 1.44 23.48 -6.56
C THR A 385 1.67 21.98 -6.73
N ASP A 386 0.61 21.21 -6.89
CA ASP A 386 0.65 19.77 -7.16
C ASP A 386 -0.12 19.40 -8.43
N LEU A 387 -0.17 18.09 -8.74
CA LEU A 387 -0.74 17.55 -9.98
C LEU A 387 -2.28 17.69 -10.04
N GLU A 388 -2.94 17.74 -8.89
CA GLU A 388 -4.40 17.92 -8.79
C GLU A 388 -4.82 19.39 -8.92
N GLY A 389 -3.84 20.30 -9.07
CA GLY A 389 -4.08 21.74 -9.20
C GLY A 389 -4.33 22.44 -7.88
N ASN A 390 -4.01 21.80 -6.75
CA ASN A 390 -4.00 22.47 -5.46
C ASN A 390 -2.83 23.46 -5.41
N ALA A 391 -2.99 24.54 -4.65
CA ALA A 391 -2.02 25.62 -4.65
C ALA A 391 -1.85 26.27 -3.28
N CYS A 392 -0.62 26.56 -2.89
CA CYS A 392 -0.22 27.35 -1.73
C CYS A 392 0.46 28.64 -2.20
N ASN A 393 0.03 29.78 -1.66
CA ASN A 393 0.66 31.07 -1.96
C ASN A 393 1.94 31.26 -1.15
N TRP A 394 1.88 30.90 0.14
CA TRP A 394 3.05 30.83 0.99
C TRP A 394 3.53 29.39 1.08
N THR A 395 4.84 29.20 1.08
CA THR A 395 5.51 27.90 1.21
C THR A 395 6.68 28.02 2.16
N HIS A 396 7.27 26.89 2.54
CA HIS A 396 8.45 26.85 3.40
C HIS A 396 8.26 27.49 4.79
N CYS A 397 7.07 27.35 5.38
CA CYS A 397 6.81 27.76 6.75
C CYS A 397 7.12 26.62 7.73
N GLY A 398 7.53 26.97 8.96
CA GLY A 398 7.65 26.00 10.07
C GLY A 398 6.36 25.85 10.88
N LEU A 399 6.35 24.94 11.85
CA LEU A 399 5.29 24.74 12.86
C LEU A 399 5.70 25.45 14.15
N ASN A 400 4.87 26.39 14.62
CA ASN A 400 5.07 27.21 15.83
C ASN A 400 6.34 28.10 15.87
N ALA A 401 7.25 27.96 14.91
CA ALA A 401 8.41 28.82 14.70
C ALA A 401 8.77 28.88 13.21
N ALA A 402 9.39 29.97 12.75
CA ALA A 402 9.71 30.16 11.33
C ALA A 402 10.81 29.21 10.82
N THR A 403 11.57 28.61 11.74
CA THR A 403 12.62 27.63 11.44
C THR A 403 12.52 26.47 12.43
N PRO A 404 12.76 25.22 12.00
CA PRO A 404 13.13 24.81 10.65
C PRO A 404 11.98 24.93 9.64
N ASP A 405 12.30 24.85 8.35
CA ASP A 405 11.30 24.65 7.30
C ASP A 405 10.67 23.26 7.49
N GLN A 406 9.35 23.24 7.62
CA GLN A 406 8.56 22.01 7.78
C GLN A 406 7.51 21.90 6.68
N TYR A 407 7.69 22.62 5.57
CA TYR A 407 6.85 22.63 4.38
C TYR A 407 5.41 23.06 4.62
N PHE A 408 5.12 23.76 5.72
CA PHE A 408 3.82 24.37 5.87
C PHE A 408 3.68 25.59 4.96
N GLY A 409 2.45 25.94 4.65
CA GLY A 409 2.14 27.03 3.74
C GLY A 409 0.66 27.30 3.63
N GLY A 410 0.28 28.23 2.75
CA GLY A 410 -1.13 28.54 2.52
C GLY A 410 -1.48 30.02 2.35
N CYS A 411 -2.79 30.25 2.28
CA CYS A 411 -3.53 31.45 1.88
C CYS A 411 -3.30 31.95 0.43
N ASN A 412 -3.53 31.06 -0.55
CA ASN A 412 -4.09 31.39 -1.87
C ASN A 412 -5.61 31.15 -1.82
N LEU A 413 -6.42 31.71 -2.74
CA LEU A 413 -7.87 31.43 -2.88
C LEU A 413 -8.20 29.97 -3.29
N ASN A 414 -7.24 29.05 -3.12
CA ASN A 414 -7.40 27.64 -3.41
C ASN A 414 -7.97 26.94 -2.16
N THR A 415 -9.16 26.36 -2.33
CA THR A 415 -9.98 25.74 -1.29
C THR A 415 -9.80 24.23 -1.20
N THR A 416 -8.85 23.65 -1.93
CA THR A 416 -8.69 22.20 -2.03
C THR A 416 -7.26 21.75 -1.74
N ALA A 417 -7.13 20.52 -1.27
CA ALA A 417 -5.86 19.81 -1.13
C ALA A 417 -6.15 18.29 -1.05
N GLY A 418 -5.10 17.49 -1.07
CA GLY A 418 -5.14 16.13 -0.52
C GLY A 418 -5.27 16.14 1.00
N THR A 419 -5.11 14.98 1.63
CA THR A 419 -5.16 14.84 3.10
C THR A 419 -3.99 14.00 3.60
N LEU A 420 -3.34 14.42 4.69
CA LEU A 420 -2.50 13.49 5.43
C LEU A 420 -3.40 12.56 6.23
N CYS A 421 -3.26 11.26 6.06
CA CYS A 421 -4.04 10.26 6.77
C CYS A 421 -3.15 9.54 7.78
N LEU A 422 -3.64 9.50 9.02
CA LEU A 422 -3.04 8.81 10.14
C LEU A 422 -3.89 7.60 10.49
N ARG A 423 -3.24 6.45 10.71
CA ARG A 423 -3.87 5.32 11.36
C ARG A 423 -3.87 5.57 12.86
N PRO A 424 -5.04 5.71 13.53
CA PRO A 424 -5.09 5.86 14.97
C PRO A 424 -4.37 4.70 15.66
N PRO A 425 -3.70 4.93 16.80
CA PRO A 425 -3.27 3.83 17.65
C PRO A 425 -4.48 2.97 18.04
N PRO A 426 -4.33 1.64 18.09
CA PRO A 426 -5.42 0.72 18.42
C PRO A 426 -6.00 0.94 19.83
#